data_AF-A0AAJ2PZU6-F1
#
_entry.id   AF-A0AAJ2PZU6-F1
#
_cell.length_a   1.000
_cell.length_b   1.000
_cell.length_c   1.000
_cell.angle_alpha   90.00
_cell.angle_beta   90.00
_cell.angle_gamma   90.00
#
_symmetry.space_group_name_H-M   'P 1'
#
loop_
_entity.id
_entity.type
_entity.pdbx_description
1 polymer ?
#
loop_
_entity_poly.entity_id
_entity_poly.type
_entity_poly.pdbx_seq_one_letter_code
_entity_poly.pdbx_strand_id
1 'polypeptide(L)'
;MSAIRLLVLGAVRQHGRAHGYQVRNDLEYWGAHEWSNAKPGSIYHALKQMAKQGLLLAHEVAPSTVGGPPRTEYEITQQGTEEYLRLVRESLTAYDQKPDILSAALGTMVDLGREEVLGLLEERVRSIEEWRRSVTEYYTPEEGPGRLGHIGEIMNFWIHSADTGADWTRGLIGRIRAGAYTFAGEGEPFIGVLAEGQKNPYATGERHPDDDH
;
A
#
# COMPACT_ATOMS: atom_id res chain seq x y z
N MET A 1 -5.28 -8.55 -5.97
CA MET A 1 -4.13 -7.93 -5.27
C MET A 1 -4.51 -7.68 -3.81
N SER A 2 -3.57 -7.67 -2.86
CA SER A 2 -3.84 -7.42 -1.43
C SER A 2 -2.87 -6.36 -0.90
N ALA A 3 -3.39 -5.42 -0.09
CA ALA A 3 -2.59 -4.36 0.53
C ALA A 3 -1.41 -4.91 1.33
N ILE A 4 -1.61 -6.06 2.00
CA ILE A 4 -0.58 -6.67 2.84
C ILE A 4 0.69 -7.05 2.07
N ARG A 5 0.54 -7.48 0.82
CA ARG A 5 1.67 -7.87 -0.02
C ARG A 5 2.56 -6.67 -0.30
N LEU A 6 1.94 -5.55 -0.65
CA LEU A 6 2.63 -4.29 -0.95
C LEU A 6 3.28 -3.72 0.32
N LEU A 7 2.57 -3.73 1.46
CA LEU A 7 3.10 -3.26 2.74
C LEU A 7 4.27 -4.09 3.24
N VAL A 8 4.19 -5.42 3.17
CA VAL A 8 5.27 -6.30 3.64
C VAL A 8 6.51 -6.17 2.76
N LEU A 9 6.36 -6.12 1.42
CA LEU A 9 7.50 -5.89 0.53
C LEU A 9 8.15 -4.52 0.77
N GLY A 10 7.33 -3.47 0.96
CA GLY A 10 7.80 -2.12 1.26
C GLY A 10 8.57 -2.06 2.58
N ALA A 11 8.04 -2.65 3.65
CA ALA A 11 8.70 -2.69 4.96
C ALA A 11 10.06 -3.42 4.89
N VAL A 12 10.10 -4.62 4.30
CA VAL A 12 11.35 -5.38 4.16
C VAL A 12 12.37 -4.60 3.32
N ARG A 13 11.92 -3.95 2.23
CA ARG A 13 12.79 -3.12 1.39
C ARG A 13 13.40 -1.95 2.17
N GLN A 14 12.63 -1.25 2.99
CA GLN A 14 13.12 -0.10 3.76
C GLN A 14 14.16 -0.51 4.82
N HIS A 15 14.00 -1.68 5.43
CA HIS A 15 15.01 -2.23 6.36
C HIS A 15 16.23 -2.84 5.64
N GLY A 16 16.10 -3.22 4.38
CA GLY A 16 17.06 -4.09 3.68
C GLY A 16 16.93 -5.55 4.12
N ARG A 17 17.05 -5.81 5.42
CA ARG A 17 16.78 -7.12 6.05
C ARG A 17 15.90 -6.94 7.28
N ALA A 18 14.84 -7.73 7.39
CA ALA A 18 13.90 -7.63 8.51
C ALA A 18 13.40 -8.99 9.00
N HIS A 19 13.27 -9.14 10.31
CA HIS A 19 12.48 -10.20 10.93
C HIS A 19 10.98 -9.90 10.83
N GLY A 20 10.15 -10.94 10.91
CA GLY A 20 8.69 -10.77 10.82
C GLY A 20 8.10 -9.84 11.87
N TYR A 21 8.69 -9.83 13.08
CA TYR A 21 8.27 -8.92 14.15
C TYR A 21 8.55 -7.44 13.85
N GLN A 22 9.66 -7.10 13.17
CA GLN A 22 9.95 -5.73 12.76
C GLN A 22 8.90 -5.24 11.77
N VAL A 23 8.62 -6.03 10.73
CA VAL A 23 7.58 -5.75 9.75
C VAL A 23 6.22 -5.57 10.42
N ARG A 24 5.87 -6.44 11.39
CA ARG A 24 4.63 -6.30 12.16
C ARG A 24 4.56 -4.97 12.90
N ASN A 25 5.63 -4.60 13.60
CA ASN A 25 5.68 -3.33 14.34
C ASN A 25 5.57 -2.11 13.42
N ASP A 26 6.17 -2.15 12.22
CA ASP A 26 6.03 -1.07 11.24
C ASP A 26 4.59 -0.92 10.77
N LEU A 27 3.93 -2.04 10.44
CA LEU A 27 2.53 -2.02 10.00
C LEU A 27 1.59 -1.55 11.12
N GLU A 28 1.86 -1.90 12.38
CA GLU A 28 1.17 -1.34 13.53
C GLU A 28 1.43 0.17 13.68
N TYR A 29 2.67 0.60 13.51
CA TYR A 29 3.07 2.01 13.57
C TYR A 29 2.38 2.85 12.48
N TRP A 30 2.16 2.29 11.29
CA TRP A 30 1.39 2.90 10.20
C TRP A 30 -0.12 2.87 10.41
N GLY A 31 -0.60 2.28 11.52
CA GLY A 31 -2.02 2.10 11.78
C GLY A 31 -2.70 1.17 10.77
N ALA A 32 -1.98 0.23 10.15
CA ALA A 32 -2.52 -0.60 9.07
C ALA A 32 -3.75 -1.42 9.47
N HIS A 33 -3.94 -1.66 10.77
CA HIS A 33 -5.12 -2.32 11.33
C HIS A 33 -6.41 -1.48 11.22
N GLU A 34 -6.31 -0.15 11.12
CA GLU A 34 -7.46 0.75 11.03
C GLU A 34 -8.05 0.83 9.63
N TRP A 35 -7.21 0.69 8.60
CA TRP A 35 -7.58 0.96 7.21
C TRP A 35 -7.37 -0.23 6.27
N SER A 36 -6.80 -1.34 6.75
CA SER A 36 -6.61 -2.57 5.98
C SER A 36 -6.96 -3.81 6.78
N ASN A 37 -6.96 -4.96 6.10
CA ASN A 37 -7.16 -6.26 6.74
C ASN A 37 -5.84 -6.87 7.28
N ALA A 38 -4.77 -6.08 7.43
CA ALA A 38 -3.48 -6.55 7.92
C ALA A 38 -3.55 -6.91 9.41
N LYS A 39 -3.60 -8.21 9.68
CA LYS A 39 -3.52 -8.80 11.03
C LYS A 39 -2.17 -9.50 11.23
N PRO A 40 -1.66 -9.65 12.46
CA PRO A 40 -0.37 -10.30 12.72
C PRO A 40 -0.16 -11.62 11.95
N GLY A 41 -1.09 -12.57 12.05
CA GLY A 41 -0.98 -13.86 11.36
C GLY A 41 -0.91 -13.75 9.82
N SER A 42 -1.57 -12.75 9.23
CA SER A 42 -1.50 -12.53 7.78
C SER A 42 -0.15 -11.98 7.32
N ILE A 43 0.57 -11.25 8.19
CA ILE A 43 1.91 -10.69 7.90
C ILE A 43 2.93 -11.84 7.83
N TYR A 44 2.95 -12.69 8.85
CA TYR A 44 3.83 -13.87 8.88
C TYR A 44 3.55 -14.83 7.73
N HIS A 45 2.27 -15.07 7.43
CA HIS A 45 1.90 -15.87 6.27
C HIS A 45 2.37 -15.23 4.95
N ALA A 46 2.23 -13.91 4.79
CA ALA A 46 2.69 -13.20 3.61
C ALA A 46 4.21 -13.30 3.41
N LEU A 47 5.00 -13.13 4.48
CA LEU A 47 6.46 -13.31 4.45
C LEU A 47 6.85 -14.71 3.97
N LYS A 48 6.32 -15.75 4.63
CA LYS A 48 6.57 -17.15 4.27
C LYS A 48 6.16 -17.44 2.81
N GLN A 49 5.02 -16.91 2.37
CA GLN A 49 4.52 -17.12 1.01
C GLN A 49 5.37 -16.39 -0.04
N MET A 50 5.82 -15.17 0.24
CA MET A 50 6.67 -14.41 -0.68
C MET A 50 8.08 -14.97 -0.77
N ALA A 51 8.59 -15.57 0.31
CA ALA A 51 9.82 -16.34 0.27
C ALA A 51 9.69 -17.57 -0.64
N LYS A 52 8.60 -18.33 -0.52
CA LYS A 52 8.29 -19.46 -1.43
C LYS A 52 8.18 -19.05 -2.90
N GLN A 53 7.76 -17.81 -3.17
CA GLN A 53 7.64 -17.24 -4.51
C GLN A 53 8.95 -16.69 -5.06
N GLY A 54 10.04 -16.68 -4.29
CA GLY A 54 11.33 -16.10 -4.69
C GLY A 54 11.39 -14.57 -4.62
N LEU A 55 10.37 -13.93 -4.04
CA LEU A 55 10.32 -12.47 -3.89
C LEU A 55 11.08 -11.99 -2.66
N LEU A 56 11.19 -12.86 -1.65
CA LEU A 56 12.01 -12.67 -0.48
C LEU A 56 13.02 -13.81 -0.38
N LEU A 57 14.23 -13.51 0.08
CA LEU A 57 15.21 -14.48 0.51
C LEU A 57 15.10 -14.64 2.03
N ALA A 58 14.83 -15.85 2.49
CA ALA A 58 14.81 -16.18 3.91
C ALA A 58 16.22 -16.59 4.36
N HIS A 59 16.76 -15.88 5.35
CA HIS A 59 18.02 -16.20 6.01
C HIS A 59 17.71 -16.83 7.36
N GLU A 60 18.15 -18.07 7.57
CA GLU A 60 18.15 -18.66 8.91
C GLU A 60 19.28 -18.03 9.72
N VAL A 61 18.94 -17.14 10.66
CA VAL A 61 19.94 -16.57 11.57
C VAL A 61 20.21 -17.57 12.69
N ALA A 62 21.48 -17.88 12.93
CA ALA A 62 21.88 -18.75 14.03
C ALA A 62 21.36 -18.19 15.38
N PRO A 63 21.10 -19.04 16.40
CA PRO A 63 20.61 -18.58 17.69
C PRO A 63 21.49 -17.46 18.27
N SER A 64 20.86 -16.43 18.81
CA SER A 64 21.54 -15.35 19.52
C SER A 64 22.52 -15.91 20.55
N THR A 65 23.73 -15.34 20.62
CA THR A 65 24.74 -15.65 21.67
C THR A 65 24.23 -15.31 23.08
N VAL A 66 23.14 -14.55 23.18
CA VAL A 66 22.50 -14.11 24.42
C VAL A 66 21.29 -14.99 24.81
N GLY A 67 20.98 -16.02 24.00
CA GLY A 67 19.84 -16.91 24.20
C GLY A 67 18.53 -16.37 23.61
N GLY A 68 17.85 -17.22 22.84
CA GLY A 68 16.60 -16.95 22.15
C GLY A 68 16.46 -17.86 20.93
N PRO A 69 15.24 -18.18 20.47
CA PRO A 69 15.07 -18.96 19.25
C PRO A 69 15.69 -18.24 18.04
N PRO A 70 16.29 -18.98 17.09
CA PRO A 70 16.75 -18.41 15.83
C PRO A 70 15.55 -17.77 15.12
N ARG A 71 15.74 -16.52 14.64
CA ARG A 71 14.71 -15.77 13.93
C ARG A 71 15.02 -15.76 12.45
N THR A 72 13.99 -15.95 11.63
CA THR A 72 14.14 -15.84 10.18
C THR A 72 14.24 -14.36 9.80
N GLU A 73 15.26 -13.98 9.05
CA GLU A 73 15.30 -12.68 8.38
C GLU A 73 14.84 -12.82 6.95
N TYR A 74 14.14 -11.82 6.47
CA TYR A 74 13.74 -11.71 5.08
C TYR A 74 14.48 -10.54 4.44
N GLU A 75 15.02 -10.77 3.27
CA GLU A 75 15.64 -9.77 2.39
C GLU A 75 14.87 -9.73 1.08
N ILE A 76 14.59 -8.54 0.55
CA ILE A 76 13.90 -8.45 -0.74
C ILE A 76 14.85 -8.85 -1.89
N THR A 77 14.38 -9.71 -2.79
CA THR A 77 15.17 -10.09 -3.98
C THR A 77 15.03 -9.03 -5.08
N GLN A 78 15.82 -9.16 -6.15
CA GLN A 78 15.60 -8.34 -7.35
C GLN A 78 14.18 -8.55 -7.92
N GLN A 79 13.73 -9.81 -8.01
CA GLN A 79 12.38 -10.14 -8.46
C GLN A 79 11.32 -9.56 -7.51
N GLY A 80 11.56 -9.59 -6.20
CA GLY A 80 10.71 -8.96 -5.20
C GLY A 80 10.61 -7.44 -5.37
N THR A 81 11.72 -6.78 -5.70
CA THR A 81 11.76 -5.34 -5.99
C THR A 81 10.95 -5.01 -7.25
N GLU A 82 11.12 -5.77 -8.32
CA GLU A 82 10.36 -5.58 -9.57
C GLU A 82 8.86 -5.76 -9.34
N GLU A 83 8.48 -6.81 -8.62
CA GLU A 83 7.09 -7.07 -8.23
C GLU A 83 6.54 -5.95 -7.35
N TYR A 84 7.29 -5.51 -6.33
CA TYR A 84 6.89 -4.41 -5.46
C TYR A 84 6.57 -3.14 -6.24
N LEU A 85 7.50 -2.69 -7.09
CA LEU A 85 7.31 -1.46 -7.87
C LEU A 85 6.18 -1.62 -8.90
N ARG A 86 5.99 -2.81 -9.48
CA ARG A 86 4.82 -3.11 -10.33
C ARG A 86 3.51 -2.95 -9.56
N LEU A 87 3.43 -3.50 -8.35
CA LEU A 87 2.24 -3.38 -7.49
C LEU A 87 1.95 -1.92 -7.11
N VAL A 88 2.99 -1.12 -6.82
CA VAL A 88 2.82 0.32 -6.54
C VAL A 88 2.22 1.03 -7.75
N ARG A 89 2.79 0.84 -8.94
CA ARG A 89 2.29 1.44 -10.19
C ARG A 89 0.83 1.10 -10.46
N GLU A 90 0.51 -0.19 -10.47
CA GLU A 90 -0.86 -0.68 -10.71
C GLU A 90 -1.87 -0.13 -9.69
N SER A 91 -1.43 0.02 -8.44
CA SER A 91 -2.29 0.50 -7.36
C SER A 91 -2.57 2.00 -7.41
N LEU A 92 -1.63 2.80 -7.94
CA LEU A 92 -1.84 4.23 -8.14
C LEU A 92 -2.78 4.50 -9.32
N THR A 93 -2.72 3.70 -10.38
CA THR A 93 -3.45 3.97 -11.63
C THR A 93 -4.92 3.54 -11.62
N ALA A 94 -5.28 2.41 -11.02
CA ALA A 94 -6.61 1.82 -11.18
C ALA A 94 -7.75 2.66 -10.56
N TYR A 95 -8.78 3.01 -11.35
CA TYR A 95 -9.86 3.92 -10.93
C TYR A 95 -10.70 3.37 -9.76
N ASP A 96 -10.95 2.06 -9.74
CA ASP A 96 -11.77 1.33 -8.77
C ASP A 96 -10.94 0.61 -7.70
N GLN A 97 -9.68 1.01 -7.54
CA GLN A 97 -8.80 0.35 -6.59
C GLN A 97 -9.40 0.35 -5.18
N LYS A 98 -9.30 -0.79 -4.50
CA LYS A 98 -9.80 -0.90 -3.13
C LYS A 98 -9.11 0.13 -2.23
N PRO A 99 -9.85 0.78 -1.30
CA PRO A 99 -9.28 1.84 -0.46
C PRO A 99 -8.04 1.41 0.31
N ASP A 100 -7.99 0.17 0.80
CA ASP A 100 -6.83 -0.37 1.52
C ASP A 100 -5.58 -0.48 0.63
N ILE A 101 -5.75 -0.94 -0.61
CA ILE A 101 -4.65 -1.07 -1.58
C ILE A 101 -4.15 0.30 -2.03
N LEU A 102 -5.06 1.25 -2.32
CA LEU A 102 -4.67 2.61 -2.66
C LEU A 102 -3.93 3.27 -1.49
N SER A 103 -4.42 3.13 -0.26
CA SER A 103 -3.77 3.68 0.94
C SER A 103 -2.36 3.14 1.11
N ALA A 104 -2.17 1.83 0.91
CA ALA A 104 -0.85 1.21 0.95
C ALA A 104 0.08 1.78 -0.15
N ALA A 105 -0.42 1.96 -1.37
CA ALA A 105 0.37 2.53 -2.47
C ALA A 105 0.75 3.99 -2.26
N LEU A 106 -0.11 4.79 -1.62
CA LEU A 106 0.20 6.17 -1.26
C LEU A 106 1.32 6.26 -0.21
N GLY A 107 1.37 5.30 0.72
CA GLY A 107 2.45 5.18 1.69
C GLY A 107 3.80 4.82 1.06
N THR A 108 3.80 4.30 -0.16
CA THR A 108 5.00 3.81 -0.84
C THR A 108 5.31 4.51 -2.17
N MET A 109 4.48 5.46 -2.60
CA MET A 109 4.65 6.14 -3.89
C MET A 109 6.00 6.84 -4.05
N VAL A 110 6.62 7.27 -2.93
CA VAL A 110 7.92 7.94 -2.92
C VAL A 110 9.09 7.03 -3.32
N ASP A 111 8.87 5.72 -3.38
CA ASP A 111 9.85 4.75 -3.88
C ASP A 111 9.95 4.75 -5.41
N LEU A 112 9.01 5.41 -6.10
CA LEU A 112 9.06 5.71 -7.53
C LEU A 112 9.61 7.13 -7.77
N GLY A 113 9.95 7.44 -9.02
CA GLY A 113 10.36 8.79 -9.39
C GLY A 113 9.17 9.76 -9.39
N ARG A 114 9.40 11.04 -9.06
CA ARG A 114 8.34 12.07 -8.99
C ARG A 114 7.51 12.15 -10.27
N GLU A 115 8.17 12.28 -11.41
CA GLU A 115 7.51 12.40 -12.72
C GLU A 115 6.73 11.13 -13.09
N GLU A 116 7.23 9.96 -12.67
CA GLU A 116 6.52 8.70 -12.86
C GLU A 116 5.22 8.68 -12.05
N VAL A 117 5.27 9.06 -10.76
CA VAL A 117 4.08 9.15 -9.91
C VAL A 117 3.07 10.17 -10.44
N LEU A 118 3.55 11.34 -10.88
CA LEU A 118 2.68 12.33 -11.50
C LEU A 118 1.96 11.75 -12.73
N GLY A 119 2.68 11.04 -13.61
CA GLY A 119 2.09 10.38 -14.79
C GLY A 119 1.04 9.32 -14.43
N LEU A 120 1.31 8.48 -13.42
CA LEU A 120 0.38 7.46 -12.95
C LEU A 120 -0.89 8.06 -12.33
N LEU A 121 -0.76 9.14 -11.55
CA LEU A 121 -1.90 9.83 -10.96
C LEU A 121 -2.71 10.58 -12.01
N GLU A 122 -2.08 11.13 -13.05
CA GLU A 122 -2.79 11.69 -14.20
C GLU A 122 -3.56 10.62 -14.98
N GLU A 123 -2.96 9.44 -15.16
CA GLU A 123 -3.64 8.29 -15.75
C GLU A 123 -4.82 7.82 -14.90
N ARG A 124 -4.68 7.83 -13.58
CA ARG A 124 -5.79 7.59 -12.65
C ARG A 124 -6.94 8.57 -12.87
N VAL A 125 -6.65 9.88 -12.96
CA VAL A 125 -7.68 10.90 -13.21
C VAL A 125 -8.40 10.62 -14.54
N ARG A 126 -7.66 10.35 -15.62
CA ARG A 126 -8.25 9.99 -16.93
C ARG A 126 -9.16 8.77 -16.82
N SER A 127 -8.70 7.72 -16.14
CA SER A 127 -9.45 6.47 -15.97
C SER A 127 -10.75 6.68 -15.17
N ILE A 128 -10.71 7.52 -14.12
CA ILE A 128 -11.91 7.89 -13.35
C ILE A 128 -12.90 8.68 -14.22
N GLU A 129 -12.41 9.65 -14.99
CA GLU A 129 -13.26 10.47 -15.88
C GLU A 129 -13.90 9.65 -17.01
N GLU A 130 -13.16 8.71 -17.60
CA GLU A 130 -13.65 7.78 -18.61
C GLU A 130 -14.72 6.85 -18.05
N TRP A 131 -14.47 6.25 -16.89
CA TRP A 131 -15.47 5.43 -16.20
C TRP A 131 -16.72 6.25 -15.87
N ARG A 132 -16.56 7.44 -15.30
CA ARG A 132 -17.68 8.33 -14.97
C ARG A 132 -18.52 8.65 -16.21
N ARG A 133 -17.87 8.95 -17.34
CA ARG A 133 -18.56 9.22 -18.61
C ARG A 133 -19.38 8.02 -19.06
N SER A 134 -18.80 6.82 -18.99
CA SER A 134 -19.52 5.57 -19.31
C SER A 134 -20.77 5.37 -18.43
N VAL A 135 -20.69 5.70 -17.14
CA VAL A 135 -21.86 5.63 -16.23
C VAL A 135 -22.96 6.60 -16.68
N THR A 136 -22.59 7.82 -17.06
CA THR A 136 -23.56 8.83 -17.50
C THR A 136 -24.15 8.55 -18.89
N GLU A 137 -23.40 7.91 -19.80
CA GLU A 137 -23.87 7.61 -21.16
C GLU A 137 -24.70 6.33 -21.25
N TYR A 138 -24.35 5.28 -20.51
CA TYR A 138 -24.99 3.96 -20.65
C TYR A 138 -26.09 3.69 -19.63
N TYR A 139 -25.97 4.22 -18.41
CA TYR A 139 -26.78 3.78 -17.28
C TYR A 139 -27.76 4.85 -16.77
N THR A 140 -27.52 6.12 -17.09
CA THR A 140 -28.38 7.21 -16.64
C THR A 140 -29.53 7.44 -17.64
N PRO A 141 -30.81 7.31 -17.23
CA PRO A 141 -31.94 7.66 -18.10
C PRO A 141 -31.86 9.12 -18.57
N GLU A 142 -32.41 9.44 -19.74
CA GLU A 142 -32.45 10.84 -20.26
C GLU A 142 -33.09 11.83 -19.27
N GLU A 143 -34.06 11.37 -18.49
CA GLU A 143 -34.77 12.15 -17.46
C GLU A 143 -34.05 12.12 -16.08
N GLY A 144 -32.89 11.46 -16.01
CA GLY A 144 -32.03 11.35 -14.83
C GLY A 144 -32.27 10.13 -13.93
N PRO A 145 -31.39 9.91 -12.92
CA PRO A 145 -31.43 8.75 -12.01
C PRO A 145 -32.75 8.56 -11.25
N GLY A 146 -33.47 9.64 -10.98
CA GLY A 146 -34.65 9.64 -10.08
C GLY A 146 -35.82 8.78 -10.56
N ARG A 147 -35.91 8.46 -11.86
CA ARG A 147 -36.94 7.55 -12.39
C ARG A 147 -36.80 6.11 -11.89
N LEU A 148 -35.59 5.70 -11.52
CA LEU A 148 -35.35 4.35 -10.99
C LEU A 148 -35.67 4.26 -9.49
N GLY A 149 -36.23 5.33 -8.89
CA GLY A 149 -36.50 5.40 -7.46
C GLY A 149 -35.21 5.23 -6.65
N HIS A 150 -35.26 4.45 -5.57
CA HIS A 150 -34.10 4.20 -4.72
C HIS A 150 -32.91 3.53 -5.44
N ILE A 151 -33.13 2.86 -6.58
CA ILE A 151 -32.04 2.29 -7.38
C ILE A 151 -31.21 3.39 -8.04
N GLY A 152 -31.79 4.56 -8.30
CA GLY A 152 -31.07 5.73 -8.81
C GLY A 152 -29.96 6.22 -7.87
N GLU A 153 -30.05 5.95 -6.57
CA GLU A 153 -29.01 6.32 -5.59
C GLU A 153 -27.68 5.61 -5.85
N ILE A 154 -27.68 4.45 -6.50
CA ILE A 154 -26.45 3.75 -6.90
C ILE A 154 -25.66 4.60 -7.89
N MET A 155 -26.35 5.22 -8.87
CA MET A 155 -25.71 6.11 -9.83
C MET A 155 -25.24 7.41 -9.19
N ASN A 156 -26.04 8.00 -8.31
CA ASN A 156 -25.65 9.18 -7.54
C ASN A 156 -24.36 8.90 -6.75
N PHE A 157 -24.31 7.76 -6.05
CA PHE A 157 -23.14 7.32 -5.31
C PHE A 157 -21.90 7.16 -6.20
N TRP A 158 -22.04 6.49 -7.36
CA TRP A 158 -20.96 6.29 -8.31
C TRP A 158 -20.40 7.59 -8.88
N ILE A 159 -21.28 8.47 -9.38
CA ILE A 159 -20.87 9.76 -9.94
C ILE A 159 -20.18 10.61 -8.87
N HIS A 160 -20.75 10.68 -7.67
CA HIS A 160 -20.18 11.44 -6.57
C HIS A 160 -18.81 10.89 -6.14
N SER A 161 -18.66 9.57 -6.10
CA SER A 161 -17.39 8.90 -5.77
C SER A 161 -16.32 9.17 -6.82
N ALA A 162 -16.67 9.14 -8.11
CA ALA A 162 -15.76 9.50 -9.19
C ALA A 162 -15.33 10.97 -9.11
N ASP A 163 -16.28 11.90 -8.97
CA ASP A 163 -15.99 13.33 -8.91
C ASP A 163 -15.04 13.65 -7.75
N THR A 164 -15.38 13.16 -6.55
CA THR A 164 -14.54 13.36 -5.36
C THR A 164 -13.17 12.68 -5.49
N GLY A 165 -13.12 11.48 -6.05
CA GLY A 165 -11.88 10.75 -6.29
C GLY A 165 -10.95 11.46 -7.28
N ALA A 166 -11.49 11.99 -8.37
CA ALA A 166 -10.74 12.77 -9.35
C ALA A 166 -10.23 14.09 -8.73
N ASP A 167 -11.09 14.82 -8.02
CA ASP A 167 -10.72 16.08 -7.36
C ASP A 167 -9.62 15.89 -6.32
N TRP A 168 -9.74 14.87 -5.47
CA TRP A 168 -8.70 14.52 -4.50
C TRP A 168 -7.37 14.18 -5.20
N THR A 169 -7.42 13.40 -6.29
CA THR A 169 -6.23 12.99 -7.04
C THR A 169 -5.54 14.20 -7.68
N ARG A 170 -6.30 15.13 -8.29
CA ARG A 170 -5.77 16.40 -8.82
C ARG A 170 -5.16 17.26 -7.71
N GLY A 171 -5.78 17.28 -6.53
CA GLY A 171 -5.23 17.96 -5.35
C GLY A 171 -3.88 17.36 -4.91
N LEU A 172 -3.74 16.04 -4.91
CA LEU A 172 -2.47 15.35 -4.63
C LEU A 172 -1.40 15.70 -5.66
N ILE A 173 -1.74 15.64 -6.96
CA ILE A 173 -0.86 16.07 -8.06
C ILE A 173 -0.37 17.50 -7.83
N GLY A 174 -1.27 18.42 -7.48
CA GLY A 174 -0.94 19.81 -7.18
C GLY A 174 0.07 19.95 -6.03
N ARG A 175 -0.11 19.19 -4.94
CA ARG A 175 0.86 19.18 -3.82
C ARG A 175 2.22 18.64 -4.24
N ILE A 176 2.27 17.54 -4.99
CA ILE A 176 3.52 16.94 -5.47
C ILE A 176 4.27 17.92 -6.40
N ARG A 177 3.56 18.58 -7.32
CA ARG A 177 4.15 19.63 -8.18
C ARG A 177 4.67 20.83 -7.40
N ALA A 178 4.02 21.16 -6.29
CA ALA A 178 4.46 22.23 -5.39
C ALA A 178 5.65 21.86 -4.49
N GLY A 179 6.23 20.67 -4.67
CA GLY A 179 7.43 20.22 -3.94
C GLY A 179 7.14 19.40 -2.69
N ALA A 180 5.91 18.88 -2.52
CA ALA A 180 5.65 17.92 -1.45
C ALA A 180 6.44 16.62 -1.67
N TYR A 181 6.97 16.07 -0.56
CA TYR A 181 7.70 14.80 -0.45
C TYR A 181 9.04 14.78 -1.19
N THR A 182 9.93 13.87 -0.77
CA THR A 182 11.18 13.54 -1.47
C THR A 182 10.99 12.20 -2.16
N PHE A 183 11.08 12.16 -3.49
CA PHE A 183 10.93 10.92 -4.26
C PHE A 183 12.29 10.26 -4.51
N ALA A 184 12.25 9.04 -5.03
CA ALA A 184 13.44 8.29 -5.38
C ALA A 184 14.36 9.10 -6.31
N GLY A 185 15.63 9.25 -5.90
CA GLY A 185 16.65 10.01 -6.64
C GLY A 185 16.73 11.50 -6.33
N GLU A 186 15.90 12.03 -5.42
CA GLU A 186 15.86 13.48 -5.11
C GLU A 186 16.56 13.86 -3.80
N GLY A 187 17.12 12.90 -3.06
CA GLY A 187 17.82 13.12 -1.80
C GLY A 187 17.44 12.10 -0.74
N GLU A 188 17.48 12.51 0.53
CA GLU A 188 17.13 11.67 1.68
C GLU A 188 15.61 11.47 1.76
N PRO A 189 15.10 10.23 1.57
CA PRO A 189 13.68 9.96 1.66
C PRO A 189 13.22 9.96 3.12
N PHE A 190 11.92 10.15 3.33
CA PHE A 190 11.31 9.86 4.62
C PHE A 190 11.40 8.36 4.91
N ILE A 191 12.01 7.99 6.05
CA ILE A 191 12.05 6.61 6.53
C ILE A 191 10.83 6.38 7.43
N GLY A 192 9.89 5.58 6.94
CA GLY A 192 8.62 5.31 7.62
C GLY A 192 8.67 4.16 8.61
N VAL A 193 9.77 3.40 8.68
CA VAL A 193 9.93 2.24 9.57
C VAL A 193 10.54 2.60 10.92
N LEU A 194 10.28 1.78 11.93
CA LEU A 194 10.88 1.92 13.26
C LEU A 194 12.34 1.48 13.25
N ALA A 195 13.22 2.28 13.84
CA ALA A 195 14.63 1.89 14.00
C ALA A 195 14.78 0.71 14.97
N GLU A 196 15.91 -0.01 14.88
CA GLU A 196 16.20 -1.11 15.79
C GLU A 196 16.17 -0.64 17.26
N GLY A 197 15.38 -1.34 18.09
CA GLY A 197 15.18 -1.00 19.50
C GLY A 197 14.19 0.15 19.78
N GLN A 198 13.66 0.81 18.74
CA GLN A 198 12.63 1.84 18.92
C GLN A 198 11.30 1.19 19.35
N LYS A 199 10.70 1.71 20.43
CA LYS A 199 9.38 1.25 20.89
C LYS A 199 8.29 1.79 19.97
N ASN A 200 7.43 0.89 19.49
CA ASN A 200 6.20 1.28 18.79
C ASN A 200 5.22 1.92 19.80
N PRO A 201 4.86 3.22 19.64
CA PRO A 201 3.91 3.88 20.54
C PRO A 201 2.48 3.37 20.40
N TYR A 202 2.17 2.65 19.31
CA TYR A 202 0.85 2.10 18.99
C TYR A 202 0.80 0.58 19.14
N ALA A 203 1.80 -0.03 19.78
CA ALA A 203 1.80 -1.47 20.03
C ALA A 203 0.57 -1.87 20.86
N THR A 204 -0.19 -2.86 20.38
CA THR A 204 -1.40 -3.34 21.06
C THR A 204 -1.09 -4.17 22.31
N GLY A 205 0.17 -4.56 22.51
CA GLY A 205 0.59 -5.45 23.60
C GLY A 205 0.25 -6.92 23.39
N GLU A 206 -0.45 -7.28 22.31
CA GLU A 206 -0.79 -8.65 21.97
C GLU A 206 0.40 -9.36 21.32
N ARG A 207 0.86 -10.44 21.97
CA ARG A 207 1.92 -11.30 21.44
C ARG A 207 1.31 -12.35 20.49
N HIS A 208 1.90 -12.48 19.31
CA HIS A 208 1.54 -13.51 18.34
C HIS A 208 2.51 -14.69 18.45
N PRO A 209 2.08 -15.95 18.29
CA PRO A 209 2.98 -17.12 18.37
C PRO A 209 4.18 -17.06 17.40
N ASP A 210 3.98 -16.48 16.22
CA ASP A 210 5.06 -16.27 15.23
C ASP A 210 6.00 -15.09 15.56
N ASP A 211 5.80 -14.32 16.64
CA ASP A 211 6.74 -13.24 17.03
C ASP A 211 8.12 -13.81 17.44
N ASP A 212 8.18 -15.10 17.77
CA ASP A 212 9.40 -15.80 18.20
C ASP A 212 10.10 -16.58 17.06
N HIS A 213 9.64 -16.44 15.81
CA HIS A 213 10.08 -17.19 14.63
C HIS A 213 10.50 -16.29 13.46
#